data_AF-U6DHF7-F1
#
_entry.id   AF-U6DHF7-F1
#
_cell.length_a   1.000
_cell.length_b   1.000
_cell.length_c   1.000
_cell.angle_alpha   90.00
_cell.angle_beta   90.00
_cell.angle_gamma   90.00
#
_symmetry.space_group_name_H-M   'P 1'
#
loop_
_entity.id
_entity.type
_entity.pdbx_description
1 polymer ?
#
loop_
_entity_poly.entity_id
_entity_poly.type
_entity_poly.pdbx_seq_one_letter_code
_entity_poly.pdbx_strand_id
1 'polypeptide(L)'
;MAEGEDMQTFTSIMDALVRISTSMKNMEKELLCPVCQEMYKQPLVLPCTHNVCQACAREVLGQQGYVGHGGDPSSEPTSPASTPSTRSPPPP
;
A
#
# COMPACT_ATOMS: atom_id res chain seq x y z
N MET A 1 26.31 53.65 7.18
CA MET A 1 26.72 52.33 6.66
C MET A 1 26.00 51.18 7.37
N ALA A 2 25.66 51.31 8.66
CA ALA A 2 24.94 50.28 9.43
C ALA A 2 23.50 49.93 8.95
N GLU A 3 22.76 50.88 8.37
CA GLU A 3 21.36 50.67 7.92
C GLU A 3 21.23 49.61 6.82
N GLY A 4 22.29 49.40 6.02
CA GLY A 4 22.28 48.40 4.95
C GLY A 4 22.45 46.96 5.46
N GLU A 5 23.17 46.78 6.55
CA GLU A 5 23.52 45.46 7.10
C GLU A 5 22.32 44.79 7.79
N ASP A 6 21.47 45.57 8.45
CA ASP A 6 20.21 45.09 9.04
C ASP A 6 19.23 44.60 7.96
N MET A 7 19.07 45.38 6.88
CA MET A 7 18.25 45.01 5.73
C MET A 7 18.71 43.70 5.09
N GLN A 8 20.03 43.54 4.90
CA GLN A 8 20.61 42.31 4.34
C GLN A 8 20.36 41.12 5.27
N THR A 9 20.52 41.30 6.58
CA THR A 9 20.24 40.27 7.57
C THR A 9 18.77 39.83 7.50
N PHE A 10 17.83 40.78 7.43
CA PHE A 10 16.41 40.48 7.29
C PHE A 10 16.12 39.68 6.01
N THR A 11 16.70 40.06 4.87
CA THR A 11 16.52 39.32 3.61
C THR A 11 17.09 37.90 3.69
N SER A 12 18.23 37.71 4.34
CA SER A 12 18.83 36.40 4.53
C SER A 12 17.98 35.51 5.45
N ILE A 13 17.42 36.08 6.52
CA ILE A 13 16.49 35.35 7.40
C ILE A 13 15.25 34.93 6.61
N MET A 14 14.65 35.84 5.84
CA MET A 14 13.46 35.52 5.04
C MET A 14 13.73 34.43 3.99
N ASP A 15 14.85 34.48 3.29
CA ASP A 15 15.26 33.43 2.34
C ASP A 15 15.46 32.08 3.06
N ALA A 16 16.11 32.07 4.23
CA ALA A 16 16.26 30.85 5.02
C ALA A 16 14.90 30.27 5.44
N LEU A 17 13.95 31.11 5.88
CA LEU A 17 12.59 30.67 6.23
C LEU A 17 11.84 30.10 5.03
N VAL A 18 11.96 30.72 3.85
CA VAL A 18 11.35 30.22 2.62
C VAL A 18 11.93 28.85 2.25
N ARG A 19 13.25 28.67 2.34
CA ARG A 19 13.92 27.39 2.08
C ARG A 19 13.46 26.31 3.05
N ILE A 20 13.41 26.60 4.35
CA ILE A 20 12.92 25.67 5.38
C ILE A 20 11.48 25.28 5.07
N SER A 21 10.60 26.25 4.81
CA SER A 21 9.18 25.98 4.51
C SER A 21 8.99 25.10 3.27
N THR A 22 9.82 25.31 2.24
CA THR A 22 9.79 24.51 1.01
C THR A 22 10.27 23.08 1.28
N SER A 23 11.32 22.93 2.09
CA SER A 23 11.82 21.61 2.47
C SER A 23 10.79 20.82 3.28
N MET A 24 10.09 21.46 4.23
CA MET A 24 9.04 20.78 5.01
C MET A 24 7.91 20.29 4.10
N LYS A 25 7.43 21.13 3.18
CA LYS A 25 6.41 20.75 2.21
C LYS A 25 6.81 19.56 1.34
N ASN A 26 8.10 19.41 1.03
CA ASN A 26 8.59 18.28 0.27
C ASN A 26 8.61 17.00 1.11
N MET A 27 9.03 17.07 2.37
CA MET A 27 8.96 15.92 3.30
C MET A 27 7.51 15.48 3.53
N GLU A 28 6.58 16.43 3.67
CA GLU A 28 5.15 16.13 3.85
C GLU A 28 4.59 15.30 2.69
N LYS A 29 5.06 15.52 1.45
CA LYS A 29 4.65 14.73 0.28
C LYS A 29 5.10 13.28 0.34
N GLU A 30 6.26 13.01 0.94
CA GLU A 30 6.76 11.63 1.10
C GLU A 30 5.93 10.83 2.10
N LEU A 31 5.19 11.51 2.98
CA LEU A 31 4.26 10.92 3.96
C LEU A 31 2.85 10.68 3.40
N LEU A 32 2.63 10.93 2.11
CA LEU A 32 1.36 10.70 1.45
C LEU A 32 1.33 9.33 0.77
N CYS A 33 0.20 8.66 0.85
CA CYS A 33 -0.04 7.42 0.12
C CYS A 33 -0.18 7.70 -1.37
N PRO A 34 0.53 6.97 -2.26
CA PRO A 34 0.45 7.21 -3.70
C PRO A 34 -0.92 6.88 -4.31
N VAL A 35 -1.78 6.15 -3.58
CA VAL A 35 -3.11 5.75 -4.06
C VAL A 35 -4.15 6.82 -3.72
N CYS A 36 -4.30 7.19 -2.44
CA CYS A 36 -5.32 8.15 -2.01
C CYS A 36 -4.83 9.60 -1.90
N GLN A 37 -3.52 9.85 -2.01
CA GLN A 37 -2.89 11.18 -1.87
C GLN A 37 -3.12 11.86 -0.50
N GLU A 38 -3.55 11.08 0.49
CA GLU A 38 -3.66 11.50 1.89
C GLU A 38 -2.47 10.97 2.71
N MET A 39 -2.27 11.51 3.92
CA MET A 39 -1.32 10.96 4.87
C MET A 39 -1.57 9.47 5.10
N TYR A 40 -0.50 8.68 5.18
CA TYR A 40 -0.63 7.24 5.41
C TYR A 40 -1.47 6.92 6.65
N LYS A 41 -2.55 6.15 6.44
CA LYS A 41 -3.38 5.57 7.49
C LYS A 41 -3.10 4.06 7.54
N GLN A 42 -2.47 3.61 8.62
CA GLN A 42 -2.01 2.22 8.79
C GLN A 42 -1.17 1.75 7.58
N PRO A 43 0.06 2.26 7.42
CA PRO A 43 0.91 1.90 6.28
C PRO A 43 1.26 0.41 6.30
N LEU A 44 1.16 -0.21 5.14
CA LEU A 44 1.60 -1.58 4.89
C LEU A 44 2.79 -1.56 3.93
N VAL A 45 3.83 -2.32 4.26
CA VAL A 45 4.97 -2.57 3.37
C VAL A 45 4.64 -3.74 2.46
N LEU A 46 4.61 -3.50 1.15
CA LEU A 46 4.40 -4.52 0.14
C LEU A 46 5.69 -5.34 -0.11
N PRO A 47 5.62 -6.53 -0.73
CA PRO A 47 6.81 -7.33 -1.07
C PRO A 47 7.82 -6.59 -1.97
N CYS A 48 7.36 -5.58 -2.71
CA CYS A 48 8.19 -4.69 -3.52
C CYS A 48 8.78 -3.50 -2.74
N THR A 49 8.69 -3.50 -1.40
CA THR A 49 9.22 -2.48 -0.48
C THR A 49 8.56 -1.09 -0.55
N HIS A 50 7.45 -0.95 -1.28
CA HIS A 50 6.63 0.27 -1.29
C HIS A 50 5.61 0.27 -0.15
N ASN A 51 5.21 1.48 0.28
CA ASN A 51 4.22 1.67 1.32
C ASN A 51 2.87 2.12 0.74
N VAL A 52 1.77 1.59 1.27
CA VAL A 52 0.38 1.99 0.95
C VAL A 52 -0.50 1.93 2.20
N CYS A 53 -1.61 2.67 2.26
CA CYS A 53 -2.59 2.52 3.34
C CYS A 53 -3.23 1.13 3.33
N GLN A 54 -3.60 0.59 4.50
CA GLN A 54 -4.30 -0.69 4.59
C GLN A 54 -5.59 -0.74 3.73
N ALA A 55 -6.39 0.33 3.74
CA ALA A 55 -7.60 0.44 2.93
C ALA A 55 -7.26 0.39 1.42
N CYS A 56 -6.31 1.22 0.98
CA CYS A 56 -5.85 1.26 -0.40
C CYS A 56 -5.27 -0.08 -0.87
N ALA A 57 -4.52 -0.79 -0.02
CA ALA A 57 -4.02 -2.11 -0.33
C ALA A 57 -5.16 -3.11 -0.58
N ARG A 58 -6.20 -3.09 0.26
CA ARG A 58 -7.38 -3.96 0.09
C ARG A 58 -8.16 -3.64 -1.18
N GLU A 59 -8.30 -2.37 -1.54
CA GLU A 59 -9.00 -1.97 -2.76
C GLU A 59 -8.23 -2.40 -4.01
N VAL A 60 -6.93 -2.12 -4.07
CA VAL A 60 -6.07 -2.44 -5.22
C VAL A 60 -5.89 -3.96 -5.37
N LEU A 61 -5.62 -4.68 -4.27
CA LEU A 61 -5.42 -6.13 -4.28
C LEU A 61 -6.74 -6.91 -4.28
N GLY A 62 -7.83 -6.33 -3.79
CA GLY A 62 -9.16 -6.92 -3.82
C GLY A 62 -9.79 -6.91 -5.22
N GLN A 63 -9.45 -5.90 -6.04
CA GLN A 63 -9.76 -5.90 -7.48
C GLN A 63 -8.90 -6.91 -8.24
N GLN A 64 -7.66 -7.12 -7.79
CA GLN A 64 -6.72 -8.08 -8.33
C GLN A 64 -6.74 -9.37 -7.50
N GLY A 65 -7.88 -10.06 -7.46
CA GLY A 65 -8.15 -11.27 -6.68
C GLY A 65 -6.91 -11.99 -6.17
N TYR A 66 -6.55 -11.73 -4.91
CA TYR A 66 -5.50 -12.45 -4.20
C TYR A 66 -6.04 -13.85 -3.86
N VAL A 67 -6.15 -14.71 -4.87
CA VAL A 67 -6.00 -16.14 -4.69
C VAL A 67 -4.56 -16.34 -4.21
N GLY A 68 -4.39 -16.34 -2.89
CA GLY A 68 -3.14 -16.71 -2.26
C GLY A 68 -2.79 -18.13 -2.66
N HIS A 69 -2.00 -18.28 -3.72
CA HIS A 69 -1.32 -19.52 -4.04
C HIS A 69 -0.09 -19.65 -3.13
N GLY A 70 -0.32 -19.69 -1.82
CA GLY A 70 0.59 -20.24 -0.83
C GLY A 70 0.15 -21.68 -0.61
N GLY A 71 0.91 -22.63 -1.14
CA GLY A 71 0.51 -24.03 -1.24
C GLY A 71 0.12 -24.65 0.10
N ASP A 72 -1.04 -25.30 0.09
CA ASP A 72 -1.26 -26.55 0.81
C ASP A 72 -1.53 -27.64 -0.25
N PRO A 73 -0.66 -28.65 -0.40
CA PRO A 73 -0.89 -29.77 -1.30
C PRO A 73 -1.79 -30.81 -0.62
N SER A 74 -2.99 -30.45 -0.17
CA SER A 74 -3.95 -31.44 0.35
C SER A 74 -5.37 -30.90 0.45
N SER A 75 -5.99 -30.58 -0.69
CA SER A 75 -7.46 -30.59 -0.77
C SER A 75 -7.86 -31.16 -2.12
N GLU A 76 -7.92 -32.50 -2.15
CA GLU A 76 -8.61 -33.24 -3.19
C GLU A 76 -10.01 -32.63 -3.40
N PRO A 77 -10.42 -32.34 -4.65
CA PRO A 77 -11.77 -31.89 -4.92
C PRO A 77 -12.68 -33.11 -4.77
N THR A 78 -13.24 -33.35 -3.58
CA THR A 78 -14.38 -34.26 -3.43
C THR A 78 -15.59 -33.59 -4.09
N SER A 79 -15.64 -33.68 -5.42
CA SER A 79 -16.83 -33.43 -6.21
C SER A 79 -17.82 -34.56 -5.92
N PRO A 80 -19.03 -34.31 -5.41
CA PRO A 80 -20.10 -35.31 -5.48
C PRO A 80 -20.63 -35.29 -6.92
N ALA A 81 -19.90 -35.95 -7.84
CA ALA A 81 -20.43 -36.22 -9.16
C ALA A 81 -21.57 -37.24 -9.01
N SER A 82 -22.80 -36.74 -9.07
CA SER A 82 -24.02 -37.52 -9.24
C SER A 82 -23.85 -38.51 -10.40
N THR A 83 -23.74 -39.80 -10.10
CA THR A 83 -24.03 -40.87 -11.06
C THR A 83 -24.77 -41.99 -10.33
N PRO A 84 -25.99 -42.35 -10.76
CA PRO A 84 -26.68 -43.53 -10.25
C PRO A 84 -26.24 -44.72 -11.11
N SER A 85 -25.24 -45.48 -10.66
CA SER A 85 -24.87 -46.72 -11.33
C SER A 85 -25.42 -47.92 -10.56
N THR A 86 -26.54 -48.42 -11.08
CA THR A 86 -27.11 -49.73 -10.82
C THR A 86 -26.20 -50.84 -11.38
N ARG A 87 -26.48 -52.10 -10.97
CA ARG A 87 -25.83 -53.40 -11.33
C ARG A 87 -24.49 -53.69 -10.61
N SER A 88 -24.27 -54.79 -9.90
CA SER A 88 -24.91 -56.14 -9.79
C SER A 88 -24.40 -56.86 -8.49
N PRO A 89 -25.06 -57.92 -7.98
CA PRO A 89 -24.50 -58.87 -6.97
C PRO A 89 -23.60 -59.94 -7.66
N PRO A 90 -23.01 -61.04 -7.09
CA PRO A 90 -22.94 -61.72 -5.74
C PRO A 90 -21.45 -62.15 -5.42
N PRO A 91 -21.01 -63.39 -5.01
CA PRO A 91 -21.33 -64.45 -3.99
C PRO A 91 -20.08 -64.76 -3.06
N PRO A 92 -19.90 -65.89 -2.31
CA PRO A 92 -20.80 -66.94 -1.80
C PRO A 92 -21.31 -66.72 -0.37
#